data_AF-A0A520C0A7-F1
#
_entry.id   AF-A0A520C0A7-F1
#
_cell.length_a   1.000
_cell.length_b   1.000
_cell.length_c   1.000
_cell.angle_alpha   90.00
_cell.angle_beta   90.00
_cell.angle_gamma   90.00
#
_symmetry.space_group_name_H-M   'P 1'
#
loop_
_entity.id
_entity.type
_entity.pdbx_description
1 polymer ?
#
loop_
_entity_poly.entity_id
_entity_poly.type
_entity_poly.pdbx_seq_one_letter_code
_entity_poly.pdbx_strand_id
1 'polypeptide(L)'
;VFDTSDAKIAKESGLDKMQMGRTYGPTKMVYGQTVPGFTEAISLVGVGGKATVIMPSKLGYGEQGNPQAGIGPYSPIAFDIEIVKIIKGTTPPAAPVQP
;
A
#
# COMPACT_ATOMS: atom_id res chain seq x y z
N VAL A 1 13.11 -0.77 -0.65
CA VAL A 1 11.73 -0.35 -0.97
C VAL A 1 10.95 -1.57 -1.41
N PHE A 2 9.72 -1.72 -0.93
CA PHE A 2 8.87 -2.89 -1.14
C PHE A 2 7.95 -2.73 -2.36
N ASP A 3 7.23 -1.60 -2.42
CA ASP A 3 6.36 -1.22 -3.53
C ASP A 3 6.57 0.27 -3.79
N THR A 4 6.81 0.66 -5.03
CA THR A 4 6.99 2.06 -5.40
C THR A 4 6.36 2.35 -6.74
N SER A 5 5.52 3.39 -6.75
CA SER A 5 4.94 3.96 -7.96
C SER A 5 5.91 4.91 -8.68
N ASP A 6 7.02 5.28 -8.03
CA ASP A 6 8.03 6.19 -8.57
C ASP A 6 9.16 5.42 -9.26
N ALA A 7 9.35 5.72 -10.56
CA ALA A 7 10.37 5.11 -11.41
C ALA A 7 11.78 5.30 -10.86
N LYS A 8 12.04 6.44 -10.22
CA LYS A 8 13.37 6.78 -9.70
C LYS A 8 13.70 5.87 -8.52
N ILE A 9 12.74 5.69 -7.61
CA ILE A 9 12.88 4.83 -6.43
C ILE A 9 12.92 3.36 -6.85
N ALA A 10 12.16 2.96 -7.88
CA ALA A 10 12.15 1.59 -8.41
C ALA A 10 13.52 1.20 -8.98
N LYS A 11 14.14 2.12 -9.73
CA LYS A 11 15.46 1.92 -10.35
C LYS A 11 16.57 1.88 -9.31
N GLU A 12 16.50 2.74 -8.30
CA GLU A 12 17.47 2.79 -7.19
C GLU A 12 17.38 1.55 -6.29
N SER A 13 16.17 1.03 -6.07
CA SER A 13 15.96 -0.19 -5.26
C SER A 13 16.09 -1.49 -6.05
N GLY A 14 16.39 -1.44 -7.35
CA GLY A 14 16.51 -2.63 -8.22
C GLY A 14 15.19 -3.34 -8.56
N LEU A 15 14.04 -2.79 -8.13
CA LEU A 15 12.69 -3.30 -8.42
C LEU A 15 12.35 -3.23 -9.92
N ASP A 16 13.02 -2.34 -10.67
CA ASP A 16 12.83 -2.14 -12.11
C ASP A 16 13.02 -3.42 -12.93
N LYS A 17 13.94 -4.31 -12.52
CA LYS A 17 14.21 -5.58 -13.22
C LYS A 17 13.06 -6.60 -13.09
N MET A 18 12.21 -6.49 -12.06
CA MET A 18 11.07 -7.37 -11.85
C MET A 18 9.76 -6.79 -12.41
N GLN A 19 9.75 -5.51 -12.77
CA GLN A 19 8.55 -4.78 -13.21
C GLN A 19 8.68 -4.25 -14.65
N MET A 20 9.48 -4.94 -15.49
CA MET A 20 9.64 -4.61 -16.91
C MET A 20 8.27 -4.49 -17.60
N GLY A 21 7.93 -3.26 -18.01
CA GLY A 21 6.68 -2.93 -18.70
C GLY A 21 5.61 -2.24 -17.85
N ARG A 22 5.83 -2.01 -16.54
CA ARG A 22 4.93 -1.16 -15.76
C ARG A 22 5.18 0.32 -16.05
N THR A 23 4.13 1.01 -16.49
CA THR A 23 4.12 2.47 -16.46
C THR A 23 4.15 2.93 -15.01
N TYR A 24 5.27 3.52 -14.60
CA TYR A 24 5.39 4.19 -13.30
C TYR A 24 4.49 5.44 -13.31
N GLY A 25 3.56 5.49 -12.37
CA GLY A 25 2.53 6.51 -12.28
C GLY A 25 1.55 6.19 -11.15
N PRO A 26 0.59 7.09 -10.87
CA PRO A 26 -0.40 6.87 -9.82
C PRO A 26 -1.17 5.57 -10.09
N THR A 27 -0.88 4.55 -9.29
CA THR A 27 -1.50 3.23 -9.41
C THR A 27 -2.88 3.28 -8.77
N LYS A 28 -3.90 2.85 -9.52
CA LYS A 28 -5.23 2.66 -8.95
C LYS A 28 -5.19 1.45 -8.03
N MET A 29 -5.37 1.68 -6.73
CA MET A 29 -5.45 0.63 -5.71
C MET A 29 -6.88 0.56 -5.19
N VAL A 30 -7.36 -0.67 -4.93
CA VAL A 30 -8.68 -0.89 -4.35
C VAL A 30 -8.59 -0.72 -2.83
N TYR A 31 -9.40 0.17 -2.28
CA TYR A 31 -9.53 0.36 -0.83
C TYR A 31 -10.03 -0.93 -0.16
N GLY A 32 -9.38 -1.37 0.92
CA GLY A 32 -9.73 -2.62 1.63
C GLY A 32 -9.16 -3.91 1.03
N GLN A 33 -8.40 -3.85 -0.07
CA GLN A 33 -7.61 -4.98 -0.60
C GLN A 33 -6.13 -4.91 -0.17
N THR A 34 -5.82 -4.02 0.76
CA THR A 34 -4.49 -3.80 1.31
C THR A 34 -4.46 -4.17 2.79
N VAL A 35 -3.28 -4.15 3.40
CA VAL A 35 -3.11 -4.44 4.82
C VAL A 35 -3.99 -3.51 5.68
N PRO A 36 -4.53 -4.00 6.81
CA PRO A 36 -5.52 -3.27 7.60
C PRO A 36 -5.02 -1.89 8.06
N GLY A 37 -3.74 -1.80 8.47
CA GLY A 37 -3.18 -0.50 8.86
C GLY A 37 -3.12 0.51 7.70
N PHE A 38 -2.91 0.05 6.46
CA PHE A 38 -2.87 0.93 5.29
C PHE A 38 -4.27 1.44 4.93
N THR A 39 -5.29 0.59 5.10
CA THR A 39 -6.70 0.98 4.94
C THR A 39 -7.11 2.05 5.96
N GLU A 40 -6.66 1.90 7.21
CA GLU A 40 -6.90 2.88 8.27
C GLU A 40 -6.13 4.19 8.04
N ALA A 41 -4.86 4.08 7.63
CA ALA A 41 -4.03 5.20 7.22
C ALA A 41 -4.70 6.06 6.13
N ILE A 42 -5.18 5.45 5.06
CA ILE A 42 -5.87 6.16 3.97
C ILE A 42 -7.10 6.90 4.49
N SER A 43 -7.86 6.26 5.40
CA SER A 43 -9.03 6.87 6.00
C SER A 43 -8.69 8.09 6.87
N LEU A 44 -7.51 8.12 7.49
CA LEU A 44 -7.03 9.24 8.31
C LEU A 44 -6.43 10.38 7.49
N VAL A 45 -5.72 10.08 6.40
CA VAL A 45 -5.01 11.07 5.56
C VAL A 45 -5.97 11.89 4.69
N GLY A 46 -6.94 11.24 4.06
CA GLY A 46 -7.91 11.90 3.17
C GLY A 46 -7.39 12.27 1.77
N VAL A 47 -8.31 12.73 0.90
CA VAL A 47 -8.01 13.02 -0.51
C VAL A 47 -7.06 14.21 -0.63
N GLY A 48 -6.02 14.08 -1.45
CA GLY A 48 -5.00 15.13 -1.66
C GLY A 48 -3.96 15.20 -0.56
N GLY A 49 -4.08 14.36 0.48
CA GLY A 49 -3.15 14.32 1.60
C GLY A 49 -1.93 13.44 1.33
N LYS A 50 -0.82 13.83 1.95
CA LYS A 50 0.40 13.03 2.03
C LYS A 50 0.71 12.76 3.50
N ALA A 51 0.92 11.50 3.86
CA ALA A 51 1.39 11.16 5.18
C ALA A 51 2.29 9.92 5.17
N THR A 52 3.26 9.94 6.07
CA THR A 52 4.08 8.78 6.37
C THR A 52 3.44 8.02 7.52
N VAL A 53 2.99 6.80 7.26
CA VAL A 53 2.38 5.95 8.29
C VAL A 53 3.32 4.79 8.61
N ILE A 54 3.67 4.69 9.89
CA ILE A 54 4.52 3.65 10.44
C ILE A 54 3.62 2.65 11.15
N MET A 55 3.62 1.42 10.70
CA MET A 55 2.72 0.39 11.21
C MET A 55 3.50 -0.82 11.70
N PRO A 56 3.13 -1.37 12.87
CA PRO A 56 3.71 -2.62 13.32
C PRO A 56 3.32 -3.75 12.37
N SER A 57 4.15 -4.79 12.31
CA SER A 57 3.93 -5.96 11.45
C SER A 57 2.54 -6.55 11.59
N LYS A 58 1.97 -6.58 12.80
CA LYS A 58 0.60 -7.04 13.07
C LYS A 58 -0.49 -6.36 12.22
N LEU A 59 -0.31 -5.08 11.89
CA LEU A 59 -1.24 -4.31 11.04
C LEU A 59 -0.81 -4.27 9.57
N GLY A 60 0.37 -4.81 9.27
CA GLY A 60 0.93 -4.99 7.94
C GLY A 60 0.77 -6.44 7.46
N TYR A 61 1.89 -7.14 7.30
CA TYR A 61 1.94 -8.52 6.79
C TYR A 61 2.11 -9.60 7.87
N GLY A 62 2.13 -9.20 9.14
CA GLY A 62 2.15 -10.09 10.30
C GLY A 62 3.34 -11.06 10.31
N GLU A 63 3.05 -12.26 10.80
CA GLU A 63 4.00 -13.38 10.89
C GLU A 63 4.28 -13.99 9.51
N GLN A 64 3.41 -13.76 8.54
CA GLN A 64 3.53 -14.31 7.20
C GLN A 64 4.52 -13.50 6.34
N GLY A 65 4.68 -12.22 6.64
CA GLY A 65 5.50 -11.31 5.85
C GLY A 65 5.01 -11.21 4.40
N ASN A 66 5.85 -10.67 3.53
CA ASN A 66 5.63 -10.72 2.10
C ASN A 66 6.95 -11.06 1.39
N PRO A 67 7.22 -12.35 1.19
CA PRO A 67 8.47 -12.78 0.56
C PRO A 67 8.59 -12.30 -0.89
N GLN A 68 7.48 -12.08 -1.61
CA GLN A 68 7.51 -11.58 -2.98
C GLN A 68 8.09 -10.17 -3.09
N ALA A 69 8.05 -9.38 -2.02
CA ALA A 69 8.73 -8.08 -2.01
C ALA A 69 9.66 -7.88 -0.80
N GLY A 70 10.17 -9.00 -0.28
CA GLY A 70 11.29 -9.01 0.67
C GLY A 70 10.95 -8.57 2.08
N ILE A 71 9.66 -8.56 2.46
CA ILE A 71 9.24 -8.28 3.83
C ILE A 71 9.33 -9.58 4.63
N GLY A 72 10.24 -9.60 5.59
CA GLY A 72 10.37 -10.69 6.55
C GLY A 72 9.16 -10.81 7.50
N PRO A 73 9.01 -11.96 8.16
CA PRO A 73 8.00 -12.15 9.19
C PRO A 73 8.23 -11.18 10.36
N TYR A 74 7.15 -10.65 10.93
CA TYR A 74 7.17 -9.67 12.03
C TYR A 74 7.88 -8.34 11.74
N SER A 75 8.25 -8.05 10.48
CA SER A 75 8.90 -6.79 10.13
C SER A 75 7.92 -5.61 10.16
N PRO A 76 8.21 -4.53 10.93
CA PRO A 76 7.43 -3.29 10.88
C PRO A 76 7.63 -2.59 9.53
N ILE A 77 6.62 -1.85 9.08
CA ILE A 77 6.61 -1.26 7.75
C ILE A 77 6.20 0.20 7.84
N ALA A 78 6.97 1.05 7.17
CA ALA A 78 6.64 2.44 6.95
C ALA A 78 6.18 2.61 5.50
N PHE A 79 5.00 3.18 5.31
CA PHE A 79 4.47 3.55 4.00
C PHE A 79 4.40 5.07 3.92
N ASP A 80 4.95 5.63 2.85
CA ASP A 80 4.67 7.01 2.46
C ASP A 80 3.49 6.98 1.50
N ILE A 81 2.35 7.49 1.95
CA ILE A 81 1.08 7.45 1.22
C ILE A 81 0.78 8.85 0.72
N GLU A 82 0.68 8.99 -0.59
CA GLU A 82 0.21 10.21 -1.23
C GLU A 82 -1.07 9.91 -2.01
N ILE A 83 -2.18 10.51 -1.56
CA ILE A 83 -3.50 10.26 -2.15
C ILE A 83 -3.78 11.36 -3.17
N VAL A 84 -3.41 11.15 -4.42
CA VAL A 84 -3.70 12.11 -5.50
C VAL A 84 -5.20 12.27 -5.78
N LYS A 85 -5.96 11.17 -5.74
CA LYS A 85 -7.42 11.20 -5.97
C LYS A 85 -8.08 9.94 -5.43
N ILE A 86 -9.13 10.09 -4.64
CA ILE A 86 -10.03 8.98 -4.33
C ILE A 86 -11.13 8.97 -5.39
N ILE A 87 -11.12 7.94 -6.21
CA ILE A 87 -12.23 7.64 -7.09
C ILE A 87 -13.21 6.85 -6.23
N LYS A 88 -14.37 7.41 -5.91
CA LYS A 88 -15.49 6.60 -5.41
C LYS A 88 -15.85 5.62 -6.52
N GLY A 89 -15.29 4.41 -6.46
CA GLY A 89 -16.01 3.28 -7.04
C GLY A 89 -17.37 3.25 -6.38
N THR A 90 -18.43 3.03 -7.13
CA THR A 90 -19.74 2.68 -6.57
C THR A 90 -19.50 1.75 -5.39
N THR A 91 -19.91 2.23 -4.22
CA THR A 91 -19.76 1.62 -2.90
C THR A 91 -19.73 0.10 -3.01
N PRO A 92 -18.66 -0.59 -2.60
CA PRO A 92 -18.87 -1.93 -2.07
C PRO A 92 -19.88 -1.73 -0.93
N PRO A 93 -21.06 -2.37 -0.97
CA PRO A 93 -22.00 -2.27 0.14
C PRO A 93 -21.21 -2.63 1.39
N ALA A 94 -21.41 -1.83 2.45
CA ALA A 94 -20.85 -2.05 3.77
C ALA A 94 -20.68 -3.55 3.98
N ALA A 95 -19.43 -4.02 4.11
CA ALA A 95 -19.15 -5.42 4.32
C ALA A 95 -20.15 -5.94 5.35
N PRO A 96 -20.95 -6.97 5.03
CA PRO A 96 -21.88 -7.49 6.02
C PRO A 96 -20.99 -7.89 7.20
N VAL A 97 -21.23 -7.26 8.33
CA VAL A 97 -20.79 -7.76 9.63
C VAL A 97 -21.24 -9.21 9.66
N GLN A 98 -20.30 -10.13 9.42
CA GLN A 98 -20.56 -11.56 9.43
C GLN A 98 -21.03 -11.89 10.86
N PRO A 99 -22.26 -12.41 11.04
CA PRO A 99 -22.74 -12.85 12.36
C PRO A 99 -22.01 -14.09 12.85
#